data_AF-A0A327ZQ41-F1
#
_entry.id   AF-A0A327ZQ41-F1
#
_cell.length_a   1.000
_cell.length_b   1.000
_cell.length_c   1.000
_cell.angle_alpha   90.00
_cell.angle_beta   90.00
_cell.angle_gamma   90.00
#
_symmetry.space_group_name_H-M   'P 1'
#
loop_
_entity.id
_entity.type
_entity.pdbx_description
1 polymer ?
#
loop_
_entity_poly.entity_id
_entity_poly.type
_entity_poly.pdbx_seq_one_letter_code
_entity_poly.pdbx_strand_id
1 'polypeptide(L)'
;MGTKARWISSALIVLTIVGLITLWEFNKFEQPKYISSFGDTPESMEGKEFDTIDEAVNQFAKAYSKEIGVSSYDTFYKVTDKFEQQHQIPGVMTFDFLIDNENHKMLHISPFYINEKNNKYSVMAFSGAGNAQTVKDSPKYGGFYQPIENYNYDFIVSKHKKYIPKSDVVIHLKKHKIYMGIIRYKDSFF
;
A
#
# COMPACT_ATOMS: atom_id res chain seq x y z
N MET A 1 -2.85 -15.88 64.29
CA MET A 1 -2.53 -15.11 63.07
C MET A 1 -3.64 -15.35 62.03
N GLY A 2 -4.84 -14.82 62.17
CA GLY A 2 -5.21 -13.41 62.23
C GLY A 2 -5.84 -13.04 60.87
N THR A 3 -7.11 -13.38 60.67
CA THR A 3 -7.90 -13.19 59.43
C THR A 3 -7.74 -11.81 58.79
N LYS A 4 -7.50 -10.77 59.61
CA LYS A 4 -7.20 -9.40 59.18
C LYS A 4 -5.93 -9.28 58.33
N ALA A 5 -4.85 -9.98 58.69
CA ALA A 5 -3.59 -9.95 57.93
C ALA A 5 -3.75 -10.62 56.56
N ARG A 6 -4.52 -11.72 56.50
CA ARG A 6 -4.87 -12.38 55.24
C ARG A 6 -5.73 -11.50 54.32
N TRP A 7 -6.66 -10.75 54.89
CA TRP A 7 -7.47 -9.79 54.14
C TRP A 7 -6.64 -8.62 53.59
N ILE A 8 -5.73 -8.07 54.39
CA ILE A 8 -4.83 -6.99 53.96
C ILE A 8 -3.89 -7.48 52.85
N SER A 9 -3.28 -8.66 53.01
CA SER A 9 -2.43 -9.25 51.97
C SER A 9 -3.21 -9.54 50.68
N SER A 10 -4.44 -10.04 50.79
CA SER A 10 -5.29 -10.28 49.62
C SER A 10 -5.65 -8.97 48.91
N ALA A 11 -6.00 -7.92 49.67
CA ALA A 11 -6.29 -6.59 49.13
C ALA A 11 -5.07 -5.97 48.43
N LEU A 12 -3.88 -6.10 49.01
CA LEU A 12 -2.63 -5.62 48.40
C LEU A 12 -2.31 -6.34 47.10
N ILE A 13 -2.52 -7.66 47.03
CA ILE A 13 -2.29 -8.44 45.81
C ILE A 13 -3.28 -7.99 44.71
N VAL A 14 -4.56 -7.84 45.05
CA VAL A 14 -5.57 -7.37 44.08
C VAL A 14 -5.25 -5.95 43.60
N LEU A 15 -4.89 -5.03 44.50
CA LEU A 15 -4.51 -3.66 44.13
C LEU A 15 -3.25 -3.61 43.26
N THR A 16 -2.28 -4.50 43.51
CA THR A 16 -1.07 -4.61 42.69
C THR A 16 -1.40 -5.13 41.29
N ILE A 17 -2.25 -6.14 41.18
CA ILE A 17 -2.70 -6.69 39.88
C ILE A 17 -3.50 -5.63 39.11
N VAL A 18 -4.45 -4.97 39.76
CA VAL A 18 -5.21 -3.87 39.15
C VAL A 18 -4.29 -2.74 38.72
N GLY A 19 -3.34 -2.32 39.58
CA GLY A 19 -2.35 -1.30 39.24
C GLY A 19 -1.49 -1.66 38.03
N LEU A 20 -1.07 -2.93 37.91
CA LEU A 20 -0.31 -3.43 36.77
C LEU A 20 -1.16 -3.50 35.49
N ILE A 21 -2.44 -3.88 35.58
CA ILE A 21 -3.36 -3.87 34.42
C ILE A 21 -3.60 -2.44 33.96
N THR A 22 -3.83 -1.49 34.87
CA THR A 22 -4.05 -0.09 34.52
C THR A 22 -2.80 0.54 33.92
N LEU A 23 -1.60 0.25 34.46
CA LEU A 23 -0.33 0.65 33.87
C LEU A 23 -0.11 0.04 32.48
N TRP A 24 -0.51 -1.22 32.29
CA TRP A 24 -0.44 -1.89 31.00
C TRP A 24 -1.44 -1.31 29.99
N GLU A 25 -2.65 -0.94 30.42
CA GLU A 25 -3.66 -0.29 29.55
C GLU A 25 -3.29 1.15 29.20
N PHE A 26 -2.72 1.92 30.13
CA PHE A 26 -2.21 3.28 29.86
C PHE A 26 -0.94 3.29 29.00
N ASN A 27 -0.12 2.23 29.08
CA ASN A 27 1.06 2.04 28.23
C ASN A 27 0.80 1.13 27.02
N LYS A 28 -0.45 0.74 26.73
CA LYS A 28 -0.76 0.20 25.42
C LYS A 28 -0.55 1.35 24.46
N PHE A 29 0.55 1.27 23.72
CA PHE A 29 0.73 2.10 22.54
C PHE A 29 -0.58 2.03 21.74
N GLU A 30 -1.21 3.17 21.50
CA GLU A 30 -2.12 3.28 20.37
C GLU A 30 -1.31 2.80 19.18
N GLN A 31 -1.57 1.58 18.69
CA GLN A 31 -1.07 1.22 17.38
C GLN A 31 -1.60 2.31 16.47
N PRO A 32 -0.75 3.11 15.82
CA PRO A 32 -1.24 4.17 14.98
C PRO A 32 -2.22 3.52 14.00
N LYS A 33 -3.39 4.14 13.84
CA LYS A 33 -4.31 3.73 12.78
C LYS A 33 -3.62 4.00 11.45
N TYR A 34 -2.87 3.02 10.97
CA TYR A 34 -2.25 3.05 9.66
C TYR A 34 -3.35 2.94 8.61
N ILE A 35 -3.78 4.09 8.13
CA ILE A 35 -4.59 4.21 6.92
C ILE A 35 -3.59 4.38 5.79
N SER A 36 -3.19 3.29 5.14
CA SER A 36 -2.52 3.40 3.85
C SER A 36 -3.59 3.72 2.80
N SER A 37 -3.70 5.00 2.45
CA SER A 37 -4.41 5.41 1.23
C SER A 37 -3.45 5.19 0.05
N PHE A 38 -3.91 4.51 -1.00
CA PHE A 38 -3.26 4.62 -2.30
C PHE A 38 -3.71 5.93 -2.89
N GLY A 39 -2.73 6.69 -3.37
CA GLY A 39 -2.96 8.07 -3.73
C GLY A 39 -3.46 8.15 -5.15
N ASP A 40 -4.34 9.11 -5.34
CA ASP A 40 -4.57 9.71 -6.64
C ASP A 40 -3.24 10.24 -7.22
N THR A 41 -3.28 10.66 -8.48
CA THR A 41 -2.17 11.45 -9.02
C THR A 41 -1.91 12.65 -8.09
N PRO A 42 -0.68 12.86 -7.59
CA PRO A 42 -0.36 14.03 -6.78
C PRO A 42 -0.83 15.31 -7.47
N GLU A 43 -1.46 16.23 -6.73
CA GLU A 43 -2.03 17.46 -7.31
C GLU A 43 -1.00 18.23 -8.15
N SER A 44 0.24 18.25 -7.68
CA SER A 44 1.36 18.90 -8.39
C SER A 44 1.75 18.24 -9.71
N MET A 45 1.19 17.08 -10.04
CA MET A 45 1.44 16.28 -11.24
C MET A 45 0.21 16.18 -12.15
N GLU A 46 -0.96 16.62 -11.69
CA GLU A 46 -2.18 16.59 -12.50
C GLU A 46 -2.03 17.39 -13.80
N GLY A 47 -2.44 16.79 -14.92
CA GLY A 47 -2.39 17.40 -16.24
C GLY A 47 -0.98 17.60 -16.82
N LYS A 48 0.09 17.17 -16.15
CA LYS A 48 1.45 17.25 -16.68
C LYS A 48 1.74 16.14 -17.69
N GLU A 49 2.46 16.52 -18.73
CA GLU A 49 2.95 15.62 -19.78
C GLU A 49 4.48 15.67 -19.84
N PHE A 50 5.09 14.53 -20.15
CA PHE A 50 6.53 14.31 -20.17
C PHE A 50 6.97 13.73 -21.51
N ASP A 51 8.25 13.91 -21.86
CA ASP A 51 8.81 13.40 -23.11
C ASP A 51 9.12 11.90 -23.05
N THR A 52 9.28 11.34 -21.85
CA THR A 52 9.62 9.93 -21.66
C THR A 52 8.86 9.29 -20.50
N ILE A 53 8.70 7.98 -20.59
CA ILE A 53 8.17 7.13 -19.50
C ILE A 53 8.98 7.31 -18.22
N ASP A 54 10.31 7.24 -18.31
CA ASP A 54 11.20 7.33 -17.15
C ASP A 54 11.09 8.69 -16.46
N GLU A 55 10.93 9.77 -17.21
CA GLU A 55 10.72 11.10 -16.65
C GLU A 55 9.38 11.19 -15.92
N ALA A 56 8.29 10.75 -16.56
CA ALA A 56 6.95 10.75 -15.97
C ALA A 56 6.92 10.00 -14.64
N VAL A 57 7.50 8.80 -14.62
CA VAL A 57 7.60 7.93 -13.44
C VAL A 57 8.42 8.59 -12.33
N ASN A 58 9.59 9.15 -12.67
CA ASN A 58 10.46 9.76 -11.67
C ASN A 58 9.85 11.03 -11.05
N GLN A 59 9.18 11.85 -11.85
CA GLN A 59 8.52 13.06 -11.35
C GLN A 59 7.32 12.72 -10.48
N PHE A 60 6.51 11.74 -10.90
CA PHE A 60 5.41 11.21 -10.09
C PHE A 60 5.91 10.69 -8.75
N ALA A 61 6.98 9.89 -8.76
CA ALA A 61 7.55 9.33 -7.54
C ALA A 61 8.06 10.36 -6.55
N LYS A 62 8.75 11.40 -7.02
CA LYS A 62 9.20 12.52 -6.18
C LYS A 62 8.04 13.31 -5.60
N ALA A 63 7.02 13.59 -6.41
CA ALA A 63 5.84 14.33 -5.97
C ALA A 63 5.06 13.52 -4.91
N TYR A 64 4.82 12.25 -5.20
CA TYR A 64 4.14 11.32 -4.31
C TYR A 64 4.92 11.13 -3.00
N SER A 65 6.24 10.93 -3.07
CA SER A 65 7.06 10.78 -1.86
C SER A 65 7.03 12.02 -0.97
N LYS A 66 6.99 13.20 -1.57
CA LYS A 66 6.88 14.48 -0.85
C LYS A 66 5.52 14.61 -0.16
N GLU A 67 4.45 14.26 -0.86
CA GLU A 67 3.08 14.33 -0.34
C GLU A 67 2.86 13.34 0.82
N ILE A 68 3.37 12.12 0.69
CA ILE A 68 3.26 11.06 1.71
C ILE A 68 4.33 11.20 2.81
N GLY A 69 5.33 12.06 2.65
CA GLY A 69 6.38 12.29 3.65
C GLY A 69 7.40 11.15 3.78
N VAL A 70 7.76 10.50 2.66
CA VAL A 70 8.75 9.40 2.61
C VAL A 70 10.03 9.81 1.90
N SER A 71 11.16 9.24 2.33
CA SER A 71 12.50 9.66 1.88
C SER A 71 13.10 8.82 0.75
N SER A 72 12.50 7.68 0.38
CA SER A 72 12.99 6.80 -0.69
C SER A 72 11.86 6.01 -1.35
N TYR A 73 12.03 5.69 -2.63
CA TYR A 73 11.05 4.95 -3.43
C TYR A 73 11.73 4.03 -4.45
N ASP A 74 11.06 2.97 -4.85
CA ASP A 74 11.39 2.17 -6.03
C ASP A 74 10.20 2.10 -6.99
N THR A 75 10.45 2.29 -8.28
CA THR A 75 9.42 2.24 -9.33
C THR A 75 9.65 1.06 -10.25
N PHE A 76 8.55 0.42 -10.63
CA PHE A 76 8.54 -0.72 -11.55
C PHE A 76 7.40 -0.54 -12.55
N TYR A 77 7.72 -0.25 -13.80
CA TYR A 77 6.74 -0.25 -14.90
C TYR A 77 7.00 -1.45 -15.81
N LYS A 78 5.94 -1.99 -16.42
CA LYS A 78 6.07 -3.11 -17.36
C LYS A 78 5.24 -2.85 -18.61
N VAL A 79 5.93 -2.76 -19.74
CA VAL A 79 5.29 -2.71 -21.06
C VAL A 79 4.86 -4.13 -21.44
N THR A 80 3.60 -4.29 -21.82
CA THR A 80 3.04 -5.58 -22.27
C THR A 80 2.13 -5.34 -23.47
N ASP A 81 2.15 -6.23 -24.45
CA ASP A 81 1.47 -6.12 -25.75
C ASP A 81 -0.03 -5.75 -25.63
N LYS A 82 -0.71 -6.21 -24.57
CA LYS A 82 -2.14 -5.96 -24.35
C LYS A 82 -2.46 -4.52 -23.94
N PHE A 83 -1.53 -3.89 -23.24
CA PHE A 83 -1.65 -2.56 -22.66
C PHE A 83 -1.04 -1.50 -23.61
N GLU A 84 -0.08 -1.91 -24.46
CA GLU A 84 0.40 -1.13 -25.59
C GLU A 84 -0.71 -0.74 -26.57
N GLN A 85 -1.65 -1.64 -26.87
CA GLN A 85 -2.79 -1.35 -27.77
C GLN A 85 -3.69 -0.22 -27.27
N GLN A 86 -3.67 0.06 -25.97
CA GLN A 86 -4.47 1.10 -25.32
C GLN A 86 -3.64 2.32 -24.98
N HIS A 87 -2.36 2.34 -25.35
CA HIS A 87 -1.39 3.35 -24.93
C HIS A 87 -1.37 3.56 -23.41
N GLN A 88 -1.65 2.52 -22.63
CA GLN A 88 -1.70 2.56 -21.17
C GLN A 88 -0.70 1.56 -20.61
N ILE A 89 0.33 2.00 -19.90
CA ILE A 89 1.37 1.12 -19.37
C ILE A 89 1.20 1.00 -17.86
N PRO A 90 0.94 -0.21 -17.30
CA PRO A 90 0.82 -0.37 -15.87
C PRO A 90 2.17 -0.25 -15.16
N GLY A 91 2.14 0.36 -13.99
CA GLY A 91 3.29 0.54 -13.11
C GLY A 91 2.93 0.39 -11.63
N VAL A 92 3.97 0.19 -10.83
CA VAL A 92 3.88 0.04 -9.38
C VAL A 92 5.02 0.81 -8.75
N MET A 93 4.72 1.53 -7.68
CA MET A 93 5.71 2.16 -6.84
C MET A 93 5.67 1.58 -5.44
N THR A 94 6.83 1.42 -4.84
CA THR A 94 6.95 0.91 -3.48
C THR A 94 7.76 1.85 -2.61
N PHE A 95 7.31 2.02 -1.38
CA PHE A 95 7.94 2.88 -0.39
C PHE A 95 8.03 2.15 0.95
N ASP A 96 9.11 2.38 1.68
CA ASP A 96 9.16 2.02 3.10
C ASP A 96 8.73 3.23 3.93
N PHE A 97 7.59 3.12 4.60
CA PHE A 97 7.09 4.14 5.53
C PHE A 97 7.50 3.79 6.96
N LEU A 98 8.04 4.76 7.70
CA LEU A 98 8.39 4.61 9.12
C LEU A 98 7.13 4.74 9.96
N ILE A 99 6.76 3.66 10.66
CA ILE A 99 5.51 3.62 11.43
C ILE A 99 5.66 4.06 12.91
N ASP A 100 6.87 4.39 13.34
CA ASP A 100 7.13 4.93 14.67
C ASP A 100 8.58 5.43 14.76
N ASN A 101 8.87 6.05 15.90
CA ASN A 101 10.22 6.48 16.27
C ASN A 101 11.18 5.31 16.53
N GLU A 102 10.70 4.05 16.50
CA GLU A 102 11.49 2.84 16.74
C GLU A 102 11.97 2.17 15.43
N ASN A 103 11.87 2.88 14.30
CA ASN A 103 12.30 2.42 12.97
C ASN A 103 11.51 1.23 12.42
N HIS A 104 10.32 0.92 12.95
CA HIS A 104 9.49 -0.08 12.29
C HIS A 104 9.08 0.45 10.91
N LYS A 105 9.12 -0.42 9.90
CA LYS A 105 8.85 -0.08 8.50
C LYS A 105 7.66 -0.86 7.95
N MET A 106 6.70 -0.15 7.37
CA MET A 106 5.64 -0.73 6.55
C MET A 106 5.94 -0.52 5.07
N LEU A 107 5.79 -1.58 4.28
CA LEU A 107 5.88 -1.48 2.83
C LEU A 107 4.57 -0.89 2.33
N HIS A 108 4.62 0.21 1.59
CA HIS A 108 3.51 0.77 0.81
C HIS A 108 3.70 0.42 -0.67
N ILE A 109 2.60 0.12 -1.38
CA ILE A 109 2.62 -0.35 -2.78
C ILE A 109 1.58 0.41 -3.62
N SER A 110 1.96 1.45 -4.33
CA SER A 110 1.05 2.27 -5.14
C SER A 110 0.97 1.81 -6.60
N PRO A 111 -0.17 1.27 -7.07
CA PRO A 111 -0.40 1.05 -8.49
C PRO A 111 -0.66 2.38 -9.22
N PHE A 112 -0.18 2.49 -10.45
CA PHE A 112 -0.43 3.63 -11.34
C PHE A 112 -0.37 3.18 -12.80
N TYR A 113 -0.80 4.05 -13.71
CA TYR A 113 -0.68 3.86 -15.15
C TYR A 113 -0.02 5.05 -15.81
N ILE A 114 0.64 4.79 -16.94
CA ILE A 114 1.20 5.82 -17.81
C ILE A 114 0.38 5.83 -19.08
N ASN A 115 -0.26 6.95 -19.38
CA ASN A 115 -0.95 7.17 -20.63
C ASN A 115 0.02 7.77 -21.65
N GLU A 116 0.08 7.20 -22.84
CA GLU A 116 0.82 7.75 -23.97
C GLU A 116 -0.15 8.40 -24.96
N LYS A 117 0.09 9.67 -25.27
CA LYS A 117 -0.68 10.40 -26.28
C LYS A 117 0.24 11.31 -27.07
N ASN A 118 0.22 11.22 -28.40
CA ASN A 118 1.06 12.06 -29.27
C ASN A 118 2.55 12.04 -28.89
N ASN A 119 3.09 10.87 -28.55
CA ASN A 119 4.47 10.67 -28.06
C ASN A 119 4.80 11.42 -26.74
N LYS A 120 3.78 11.84 -25.98
CA LYS A 120 3.90 12.39 -24.63
C LYS A 120 3.31 11.42 -23.62
N TYR A 121 3.83 11.47 -22.40
CA TYR A 121 3.46 10.55 -21.33
C TYR A 121 2.89 11.31 -20.14
N SER A 122 1.78 10.85 -19.58
CA SER A 122 1.21 11.36 -18.33
C SER A 122 0.91 10.22 -17.37
N VAL A 123 0.98 10.48 -16.06
CA VAL A 123 0.72 9.47 -15.03
C VAL A 123 -0.70 9.62 -14.51
N MET A 124 -1.41 8.50 -14.40
CA MET A 124 -2.74 8.40 -13.83
C MET A 124 -2.71 7.41 -12.66
N ALA A 125 -3.15 7.85 -11.50
CA ALA A 125 -3.47 6.98 -10.38
C ALA A 125 -4.80 7.47 -9.80
N PHE A 126 -5.62 6.53 -9.34
CA PHE A 126 -6.88 6.83 -8.66
C PHE A 126 -6.91 6.12 -7.32
N SER A 127 -7.55 6.76 -6.35
CA SER A 127 -7.74 6.26 -5.01
C SER A 127 -8.71 5.07 -5.01
N GLY A 128 -8.17 3.87 -4.83
CA GLY A 128 -8.94 2.67 -4.53
C GLY A 128 -8.04 1.65 -3.86
N ALA A 129 -8.38 1.27 -2.64
CA ALA A 129 -7.40 0.75 -1.69
C ALA A 129 -7.73 -0.64 -1.13
N GLY A 130 -6.69 -1.46 -0.97
CA GLY A 130 -6.61 -2.55 0.00
C GLY A 130 -5.36 -2.39 0.86
N ASN A 131 -5.33 -2.86 2.10
CA ASN A 131 -4.25 -2.51 3.05
C ASN A 131 -2.93 -3.29 2.77
N ALA A 132 -1.78 -2.60 2.74
CA ALA A 132 -0.48 -3.25 2.54
C ALA A 132 -0.05 -4.18 3.69
N GLN A 133 -0.52 -3.91 4.92
CA GLN A 133 -0.40 -4.83 6.05
C GLN A 133 -1.12 -6.16 5.75
N THR A 134 -2.25 -6.11 5.05
CA THR A 134 -2.94 -7.33 4.59
C THR A 134 -2.05 -8.15 3.65
N VAL A 135 -1.14 -7.57 2.87
CA VAL A 135 -0.19 -8.33 2.04
C VAL A 135 0.89 -9.01 2.89
N LYS A 136 1.33 -8.34 3.97
CA LYS A 136 2.29 -8.92 4.91
C LYS A 136 1.67 -10.10 5.67
N ASP A 137 0.43 -9.95 6.10
CA ASP A 137 -0.24 -10.91 6.99
C ASP A 137 -1.05 -11.97 6.24
N SER A 138 -1.50 -11.68 5.02
CA SER A 138 -2.26 -12.63 4.21
C SER A 138 -1.33 -13.71 3.66
N PRO A 139 -1.65 -15.00 3.90
CA PRO A 139 -0.94 -16.09 3.25
C PRO A 139 -1.32 -16.24 1.78
N LYS A 140 -2.35 -15.53 1.28
CA LYS A 140 -2.89 -15.67 -0.08
C LYS A 140 -2.56 -14.46 -0.95
N TYR A 141 -3.29 -13.36 -0.81
CA TYR A 141 -3.07 -12.12 -1.56
C TYR A 141 -3.78 -10.93 -0.90
N GLY A 142 -3.46 -9.71 -1.34
CA GLY A 142 -4.23 -8.48 -1.15
C GLY A 142 -4.67 -7.90 -2.51
N GLY A 143 -5.69 -7.05 -2.53
CA GLY A 143 -6.24 -6.46 -3.76
C GLY A 143 -6.36 -4.95 -3.69
N PHE A 144 -6.08 -4.26 -4.79
CA PHE A 144 -6.34 -2.82 -4.99
C PHE A 144 -7.16 -2.66 -6.26
N TYR A 145 -8.05 -1.68 -6.26
CA TYR A 145 -8.95 -1.43 -7.37
C TYR A 145 -8.69 -0.02 -7.91
N GLN A 146 -8.61 0.14 -9.23
CA GLN A 146 -8.50 1.45 -9.85
C GLN A 146 -9.47 1.55 -11.04
N PRO A 147 -10.44 2.49 -11.00
CA PRO A 147 -11.22 2.84 -12.18
C PRO A 147 -10.38 3.74 -13.09
N ILE A 148 -10.34 3.44 -14.38
CA ILE A 148 -9.66 4.26 -15.39
C ILE A 148 -10.55 4.31 -16.63
N GLU A 149 -11.04 5.51 -16.94
CA GLU A 149 -11.99 5.74 -18.03
C GLU A 149 -13.19 4.77 -17.94
N ASN A 150 -13.37 3.91 -18.94
CA ASN A 150 -14.47 2.95 -19.03
C ASN A 150 -14.10 1.54 -18.52
N TYR A 151 -12.98 1.40 -17.82
CA TYR A 151 -12.45 0.12 -17.37
C TYR A 151 -12.16 0.13 -15.87
N ASN A 152 -12.25 -1.05 -15.29
CA ASN A 152 -11.83 -1.29 -13.92
C ASN A 152 -10.66 -2.25 -13.88
N TYR A 153 -9.71 -1.93 -13.01
CA TYR A 153 -8.48 -2.68 -12.89
C TYR A 153 -8.30 -3.16 -11.45
N ASP A 154 -8.22 -4.48 -11.27
CA ASP A 154 -7.80 -5.07 -10.01
C ASP A 154 -6.30 -5.37 -10.06
N PHE A 155 -5.58 -4.82 -9.09
CA PHE A 155 -4.21 -5.16 -8.78
C PHE A 155 -4.18 -6.14 -7.61
N ILE A 156 -3.81 -7.38 -7.89
CA ILE A 156 -3.80 -8.46 -6.90
C ILE A 156 -2.35 -8.76 -6.55
N VAL A 157 -1.96 -8.55 -5.30
CA VAL A 157 -0.58 -8.73 -4.83
C VAL A 157 -0.43 -9.94 -3.94
N SER A 158 0.65 -10.69 -4.11
CA SER A 158 0.97 -11.85 -3.28
C SER A 158 2.48 -12.06 -3.15
N LYS A 159 2.91 -12.58 -2.01
CA LYS A 159 4.27 -13.13 -1.83
C LYS A 159 4.52 -14.37 -2.68
N HIS A 160 3.47 -15.07 -3.11
CA HIS A 160 3.59 -16.31 -3.87
C HIS A 160 2.81 -16.25 -5.18
N LYS A 161 3.51 -16.46 -6.30
CA LYS A 161 2.92 -16.51 -7.65
C LYS A 161 1.69 -17.43 -7.74
N LYS A 162 1.69 -18.56 -7.02
CA LYS A 162 0.60 -19.55 -7.05
C LYS A 162 -0.76 -19.03 -6.56
N TYR A 163 -0.77 -17.93 -5.81
CA TYR A 163 -2.00 -17.31 -5.32
C TYR A 163 -2.45 -16.12 -6.16
N ILE A 164 -1.66 -15.73 -7.18
CA ILE A 164 -2.09 -14.75 -8.17
C ILE A 164 -3.11 -15.45 -9.09
N PRO A 165 -4.37 -14.99 -9.15
CA PRO A 165 -5.35 -15.55 -10.07
C PRO A 165 -4.93 -15.30 -11.52
N LYS A 166 -5.61 -15.96 -12.47
CA LYS A 166 -5.37 -15.73 -13.90
C LYS A 166 -5.56 -14.24 -14.20
N SER A 167 -4.46 -13.58 -14.52
CA SER A 167 -4.37 -12.14 -14.69
C SER A 167 -3.91 -11.81 -16.10
N ASP A 168 -4.28 -10.64 -16.59
CA ASP A 168 -3.87 -10.13 -17.90
C ASP A 168 -2.37 -9.84 -17.93
N VAL A 169 -1.86 -9.30 -16.82
CA VAL A 169 -0.44 -9.06 -16.60
C VAL A 169 -0.05 -9.62 -15.26
N VAL A 170 1.16 -10.18 -15.20
CA VAL A 170 1.84 -10.48 -13.94
C VAL A 170 3.19 -9.76 -13.91
N ILE A 171 3.37 -8.91 -12.90
CA ILE A 171 4.59 -8.19 -12.57
C ILE A 171 5.25 -8.89 -11.37
N HIS A 172 6.58 -9.03 -11.41
CA HIS A 172 7.35 -9.50 -10.27
C HIS A 172 8.21 -8.36 -9.74
N LEU A 173 7.82 -7.82 -8.59
CA LEU A 173 8.55 -6.79 -7.84
C LEU A 173 9.76 -7.45 -7.15
N LYS A 174 10.81 -7.73 -7.93
CA LYS A 174 11.96 -8.55 -7.52
C LYS A 174 12.57 -8.09 -6.19
N LYS A 175 12.73 -6.78 -6.00
CA LYS A 175 13.31 -6.20 -4.78
C LYS A 175 12.51 -6.59 -3.53
N HIS A 176 11.19 -6.62 -3.63
CA HIS A 176 10.28 -6.93 -2.52
C HIS A 176 9.84 -8.39 -2.48
N LYS A 177 10.24 -9.22 -3.47
CA LYS A 177 9.81 -10.62 -3.62
C LYS A 177 8.28 -10.76 -3.64
N ILE A 178 7.59 -9.81 -4.26
CA ILE A 178 6.12 -9.76 -4.38
C ILE A 178 5.73 -9.88 -5.85
N TYR A 179 4.70 -10.67 -6.12
CA TYR A 179 4.02 -10.74 -7.41
C TYR A 179 2.79 -9.85 -7.40
N MET A 180 2.51 -9.23 -8.52
CA MET A 180 1.28 -8.47 -8.75
C MET A 180 0.63 -8.94 -10.04
N GLY A 181 -0.60 -9.45 -9.95
CA GLY A 181 -1.49 -9.67 -11.07
C GLY A 181 -2.31 -8.42 -11.35
N ILE A 182 -2.58 -8.13 -12.61
CA ILE A 182 -3.49 -7.06 -13.04
C ILE A 182 -4.61 -7.70 -13.84
N ILE A 183 -5.84 -7.50 -13.41
CA ILE A 183 -7.05 -7.97 -14.09
C ILE A 183 -7.83 -6.77 -14.58
N ARG A 184 -8.16 -6.75 -15.87
CA ARG A 184 -9.02 -5.75 -16.46
C ARG A 184 -10.43 -6.29 -16.64
N TYR A 185 -11.41 -5.51 -16.21
CA TYR A 185 -12.82 -5.75 -16.47
C TYR A 185 -13.35 -4.66 -17.40
N LYS A 186 -14.09 -5.07 -18.44
CA LYS A 186 -14.90 -4.17 -19.26
C LYS A 186 -16.28 -4.15 -18.60
N ASP A 187 -16.77 -2.94 -18.34
CA ASP A 187 -18.00 -2.63 -17.59
C ASP A 187 -17.81 -2.57 -16.06
N SER A 188 -18.06 -1.37 -15.54
CA SER A 188 -18.19 -1.10 -14.12
C SER A 188 -19.48 -1.68 -13.58
N PHE A 189 -19.43 -2.25 -12.38
CA PHE A 189 -20.62 -2.43 -11.56
C PHE A 189 -21.17 -1.04 -11.19
N PHE A 190 -21.94 -0.43 -12.10
CA PHE A 190 -22.91 0.64 -11.87
C PHE A 190 -24.07 0.48 -12.84
#